data_AF-A0AAP0S8I3-F1
#
_entry.id   AF-A0AAP0S8I3-F1
#
_cell.length_a   1.000
_cell.length_b   1.000
_cell.length_c   1.000
_cell.angle_alpha   90.00
_cell.angle_beta   90.00
_cell.angle_gamma   90.00
#
_symmetry.space_group_name_H-M   'P 1'
#
loop_
_entity.id
_entity.type
_entity.pdbx_description
1 polymer ?
#
loop_
_entity_poly.entity_id
_entity_poly.type
_entity_poly.pdbx_seq_one_letter_code
_entity_poly.pdbx_strand_id
1 'polypeptide(L)'
;MSFIKDIAVTQAPEHLHYLLKMLQTRGETVISPGARQGLIPLAIPLSENLSGTVTALLRWPTAPPGMEMPVVEVCKHGVWLLAKNVDQYIHRILVEEDATDSHGELYDASSDAGKKFYRRGDFSESLMANLDIYLLKKVGLFPDVLERKVKRHFELCIIKLSELYF
;
A
#
# COMPACT_ATOMS: atom_id res chain seq x y z
N MET A 1 12.23 -11.93 -13.93
CA MET A 1 11.85 -12.55 -12.66
C MET A 1 12.99 -13.27 -11.92
N SER A 2 14.20 -13.43 -12.48
CA SER A 2 15.31 -14.14 -11.80
C SER A 2 16.05 -13.31 -10.73
N PHE A 3 16.19 -11.99 -10.91
CA PHE A 3 17.07 -11.16 -10.08
C PHE A 3 16.63 -10.97 -8.61
N ILE A 4 15.32 -10.99 -8.34
CA ILE A 4 14.79 -10.88 -6.96
C ILE A 4 15.14 -12.13 -6.15
N LYS A 5 15.15 -13.30 -6.79
CA LYS A 5 15.51 -14.57 -6.14
C LYS A 5 16.99 -14.58 -5.72
N ASP A 6 17.86 -14.06 -6.58
CA ASP A 6 19.31 -14.08 -6.38
C ASP A 6 19.79 -13.06 -5.34
N ILE A 7 19.10 -11.92 -5.20
CA ILE A 7 19.50 -10.87 -4.25
C ILE A 7 18.76 -10.98 -2.91
N ALA A 8 17.49 -11.41 -2.92
CA ALA A 8 16.69 -11.47 -1.70
C ALA A 8 16.89 -12.76 -0.90
N VAL A 9 17.48 -13.82 -1.46
CA VAL A 9 17.54 -15.16 -0.83
C VAL A 9 16.14 -15.62 -0.37
N THR A 10 15.10 -15.13 -1.04
CA THR A 10 13.69 -15.41 -0.75
C THR A 10 12.93 -15.53 -2.06
N GLN A 11 11.80 -16.22 -2.04
CA GLN A 11 10.90 -16.26 -3.19
C GLN A 11 10.30 -14.86 -3.39
N ALA A 12 10.23 -14.41 -4.64
CA ALA A 12 9.55 -13.17 -4.97
C ALA A 12 8.04 -13.31 -4.65
N PRO A 13 7.37 -12.27 -4.13
CA PRO A 13 5.93 -12.31 -3.94
C PRO A 13 5.20 -12.60 -5.25
N GLU A 14 4.18 -13.48 -5.20
CA GLU A 14 3.47 -14.01 -6.36
C GLU A 14 2.91 -12.90 -7.29
N HIS A 15 2.21 -11.93 -6.70
CA HIS A 15 1.52 -10.87 -7.44
C HIS A 15 2.35 -9.60 -7.65
N LEU A 16 3.67 -9.64 -7.41
CA LEU A 16 4.54 -8.46 -7.50
C LEU A 16 4.51 -7.80 -8.88
N HIS A 17 4.42 -8.59 -9.94
CA HIS A 17 4.39 -8.08 -11.30
C HIS A 17 3.12 -7.28 -11.60
N TYR A 18 1.97 -7.67 -11.03
CA TYR A 18 0.74 -6.88 -11.12
C TYR A 18 0.89 -5.57 -10.36
N LEU A 19 1.48 -5.60 -9.17
CA LEU A 19 1.76 -4.37 -8.42
C LEU A 19 2.66 -3.40 -9.22
N LEU A 20 3.74 -3.89 -9.82
CA LEU A 20 4.63 -3.05 -10.64
C LEU A 20 3.86 -2.38 -11.80
N LYS A 21 2.99 -3.13 -12.48
CA LYS A 21 2.15 -2.58 -13.56
C LYS A 21 1.19 -1.52 -13.03
N MET A 22 0.56 -1.74 -11.88
CA MET A 22 -0.32 -0.76 -11.24
C MET A 22 0.43 0.51 -10.83
N LEU A 23 1.65 0.40 -10.31
CA LEU A 23 2.47 1.56 -9.95
C LEU A 23 2.86 2.36 -11.20
N GLN A 24 3.16 1.69 -12.32
CA GLN A 24 3.38 2.37 -13.61
C GLN A 24 2.13 3.09 -14.11
N THR A 25 0.96 2.44 -14.04
CA THR A 25 -0.32 3.06 -14.42
C THR A 25 -0.65 4.27 -13.54
N ARG A 26 -0.24 4.26 -12.26
CA ARG A 26 -0.34 5.39 -11.34
C ARG A 26 0.62 6.54 -11.68
N GLY A 27 1.52 6.37 -12.65
CA GLY A 27 2.51 7.36 -13.07
C GLY A 27 3.84 7.28 -12.32
N GLU A 28 4.09 6.21 -11.56
CA GLU A 28 5.37 5.99 -10.91
C GLU A 28 6.39 5.36 -11.88
N THR A 29 7.67 5.69 -11.70
CA THR A 29 8.75 5.13 -12.52
C THR A 29 9.28 3.86 -11.86
N VAL A 30 9.19 2.71 -12.53
CA VAL A 30 9.76 1.46 -12.02
C VAL A 30 11.29 1.53 -12.06
N ILE A 31 11.91 1.21 -10.93
CA ILE A 31 13.35 1.27 -10.73
C ILE A 31 13.92 -0.13 -10.46
N SER A 32 15.22 -0.29 -10.74
CA SER A 32 15.89 -1.58 -10.56
C SER A 32 15.97 -1.96 -9.08
N PRO A 33 15.71 -3.23 -8.70
CA PRO A 33 15.93 -3.73 -7.34
C PRO A 33 17.36 -3.55 -6.81
N GLY A 34 18.34 -3.35 -7.72
CA GLY A 34 19.74 -3.05 -7.41
C GLY A 34 20.03 -1.57 -7.16
N ALA A 35 19.11 -0.66 -7.49
CA ALA A 35 19.27 0.79 -7.31
C ALA A 35 19.07 1.20 -5.83
N ARG A 36 19.97 0.73 -4.95
CA ARG A 36 19.87 0.92 -3.50
C ARG A 36 20.57 2.18 -2.97
N GLN A 37 21.06 3.03 -3.85
CA GLN A 37 21.81 4.22 -3.45
C GLN A 37 20.91 5.14 -2.63
N GLY A 38 21.33 5.48 -1.40
CA GLY A 38 20.55 6.35 -0.51
C GLY A 38 19.33 5.69 0.16
N LEU A 39 19.11 4.38 -0.04
CA LEU A 39 18.04 3.64 0.61
C LEU A 39 18.55 2.85 1.82
N ILE A 40 17.64 2.51 2.73
CA ILE A 40 17.97 1.60 3.83
C ILE A 40 18.39 0.23 3.26
N PRO A 41 19.41 -0.46 3.82
CA PRO A 41 19.97 -1.67 3.23
C PRO A 41 18.98 -2.81 2.98
N LEU A 42 17.88 -2.82 3.73
CA LEU A 42 16.83 -3.84 3.70
C LEU A 42 15.67 -3.51 2.74
N ALA A 43 15.61 -2.29 2.21
CA ALA A 43 14.62 -1.93 1.22
C ALA A 43 15.05 -2.41 -0.16
N ILE A 44 14.15 -3.11 -0.83
CA ILE A 44 14.27 -3.51 -2.22
C ILE A 44 13.35 -2.59 -3.03
N PRO A 45 13.91 -1.59 -3.73
CA PRO A 45 13.12 -0.61 -4.46
C PRO A 45 12.27 -1.25 -5.57
N LEU A 46 11.08 -0.70 -5.79
CA LEU A 46 10.14 -1.09 -6.84
C LEU A 46 9.88 0.05 -7.81
N SER A 47 9.47 1.20 -7.29
CA SER A 47 9.14 2.39 -8.07
C SER A 47 9.44 3.66 -7.30
N GLU A 48 9.58 4.75 -8.03
CA GLU A 48 9.76 6.10 -7.50
C GLU A 48 8.64 6.99 -8.02
N ASN A 49 8.05 7.78 -7.12
CA ASN A 49 7.02 8.74 -7.47
C ASN A 49 7.62 10.11 -7.84
N LEU A 50 6.77 11.04 -8.28
CA LEU A 50 7.18 12.39 -8.68
C LEU A 50 7.74 13.24 -7.52
N SER A 51 7.48 12.86 -6.27
CA SER A 51 7.99 13.53 -5.07
C SER A 51 9.36 13.00 -4.63
N GLY A 52 9.90 12.00 -5.35
CA GLY A 52 11.16 11.34 -4.99
C GLY A 52 11.04 10.38 -3.80
N THR A 53 9.83 9.94 -3.44
CA THR A 53 9.64 8.84 -2.49
C THR A 53 9.63 7.51 -3.25
N VAL A 54 10.16 6.49 -2.59
CA VAL A 54 10.40 5.18 -3.20
C VAL A 54 9.48 4.15 -2.58
N THR A 55 8.62 3.54 -3.39
CA THR A 55 7.88 2.34 -3.00
C THR A 55 8.85 1.15 -3.05
N ALA A 56 8.96 0.41 -1.94
CA ALA A 56 9.92 -0.68 -1.79
C ALA A 56 9.31 -1.88 -1.05
N LEU A 57 9.94 -3.05 -1.22
CA LEU A 57 9.71 -4.22 -0.37
C LEU A 57 10.72 -4.24 0.77
N LEU A 58 10.26 -4.42 2.00
CA LEU A 58 11.13 -4.46 3.18
C LEU A 58 11.52 -5.90 3.51
N ARG A 59 12.79 -6.26 3.25
CA ARG A 59 13.33 -7.57 3.56
C ARG A 59 13.68 -7.70 5.04
N TRP A 60 13.25 -8.77 5.69
CA TRP A 60 13.74 -9.16 7.02
C TRP A 60 15.11 -9.85 6.92
N PRO A 61 16.12 -9.44 7.70
CA PRO A 61 17.47 -10.03 7.63
C PRO A 61 17.50 -11.54 7.92
N THR A 62 16.69 -11.97 8.88
CA THR A 62 16.63 -13.34 9.41
C THR A 62 15.24 -13.97 9.25
N ALA A 63 14.54 -13.60 8.17
CA ALA A 63 13.17 -14.07 7.94
C ALA A 63 13.11 -15.61 7.85
N PRO A 64 12.26 -16.27 8.66
CA PRO A 64 11.98 -17.67 8.42
C PRO A 64 11.29 -17.86 7.05
N PRO A 65 11.39 -19.04 6.43
CA PRO A 65 10.66 -19.35 5.22
C PRO A 65 9.15 -19.11 5.40
N GLY A 66 8.52 -18.42 4.45
CA GLY A 66 7.10 -18.09 4.50
C GLY A 66 6.76 -16.78 5.23
N MET A 67 7.74 -16.05 5.76
CA MET A 67 7.48 -14.71 6.28
C MET A 67 7.17 -13.74 5.13
N GLU A 68 6.06 -13.00 5.26
CA GLU A 68 5.66 -12.00 4.27
C GLU A 68 6.62 -10.82 4.24
N MET A 69 6.77 -10.23 3.05
CA MET A 69 7.61 -9.06 2.82
C MET A 69 6.72 -7.80 2.72
N PRO A 70 6.79 -6.88 3.69
CA PRO A 70 5.97 -5.68 3.71
C PRO A 70 6.26 -4.74 2.56
N VAL A 71 5.23 -4.04 2.11
CA VAL A 71 5.36 -2.91 1.17
C VAL A 71 5.48 -1.65 2.00
N VAL A 72 6.52 -0.87 1.70
CA VAL A 72 6.86 0.35 2.42
C VAL A 72 7.11 1.49 1.46
N GLU A 73 6.89 2.71 1.93
CA GLU A 73 7.38 3.92 1.30
C GLU A 73 8.64 4.37 2.02
N VAL A 74 9.72 4.59 1.27
CA VAL A 74 10.98 5.12 1.76
C VAL A 74 11.07 6.58 1.34
N CYS A 75 11.25 7.47 2.31
CA CYS A 75 11.50 8.87 2.05
C CYS A 75 12.80 9.30 2.74
N LYS A 76 13.24 10.54 2.48
CA LYS A 76 14.50 11.09 3.02
C LYS A 76 14.66 10.94 4.54
N HIS A 77 13.55 10.95 5.29
CA HIS A 77 13.55 10.99 6.75
C HIS A 77 12.92 9.78 7.42
N GLY A 78 12.61 8.71 6.68
CA GLY A 78 12.06 7.52 7.32
C GLY A 78 11.46 6.50 6.36
N VAL A 79 10.73 5.56 6.96
CA VAL A 79 10.05 4.47 6.27
C VAL A 79 8.63 4.38 6.80
N TRP A 80 7.66 4.37 5.89
CA TRP A 80 6.25 4.24 6.20
C TRP A 80 5.73 2.89 5.73
N LEU A 81 5.03 2.20 6.61
CA LEU A 81 4.39 0.92 6.28
C LEU A 81 3.12 1.18 5.46
N LEU A 82 3.12 0.75 4.20
CA LEU A 82 1.95 0.87 3.31
C LEU A 82 1.03 -0.34 3.43
N ALA A 83 1.60 -1.54 3.52
CA ALA A 83 0.88 -2.80 3.71
C ALA A 83 1.79 -3.90 4.24
N LYS A 84 1.19 -4.91 4.87
CA LYS A 84 1.89 -6.10 5.37
C LYS A 84 2.49 -6.97 4.25
N ASN A 85 1.87 -6.97 3.08
CA ASN A 85 2.30 -7.72 1.90
C ASN A 85 1.76 -7.09 0.61
N VAL A 86 2.21 -7.60 -0.54
CA VAL A 86 1.83 -7.12 -1.87
C VAL A 86 0.34 -7.25 -2.13
N ASP A 87 -0.26 -8.38 -1.77
CA ASP A 87 -1.67 -8.69 -2.03
C ASP A 87 -2.59 -7.70 -1.31
N GLN A 88 -2.29 -7.42 -0.04
CA GLN A 88 -2.99 -6.43 0.76
C GLN A 88 -2.83 -5.02 0.19
N TYR A 89 -1.65 -4.68 -0.35
CA TYR A 89 -1.44 -3.39 -0.98
C TYR A 89 -2.23 -3.25 -2.28
N ILE A 90 -2.26 -4.28 -3.13
CA ILE A 90 -3.09 -4.32 -4.35
C ILE A 90 -4.55 -4.13 -3.97
N HIS A 91 -5.07 -4.88 -3.00
CA HIS A 91 -6.46 -4.75 -2.55
C HIS A 91 -6.76 -3.33 -2.07
N ARG A 92 -5.88 -2.73 -1.25
CA ARG A 92 -6.01 -1.33 -0.83
C ARG A 92 -6.11 -0.37 -2.01
N ILE A 93 -5.20 -0.48 -2.99
CA ILE A 93 -5.18 0.39 -4.17
C ILE A 93 -6.50 0.30 -4.94
N LEU A 94 -7.03 -0.90 -5.13
CA LEU A 94 -8.27 -1.13 -5.88
C LEU A 94 -9.50 -0.53 -5.19
N VAL A 95 -9.57 -0.65 -3.86
CA VAL A 95 -10.66 -0.05 -3.07
C VAL A 95 -10.57 1.48 -3.10
N GLU A 96 -9.37 2.04 -2.96
CA GLU A 96 -9.14 3.49 -3.05
C GLU A 96 -9.50 4.03 -4.44
N GLU A 97 -9.15 3.30 -5.50
CA GLU A 97 -9.55 3.65 -6.88
C GLU A 97 -11.08 3.65 -7.06
N ASP A 98 -11.75 2.61 -6.58
CA ASP A 98 -13.20 2.48 -6.71
C ASP A 98 -13.93 3.56 -5.91
N ALA A 99 -13.41 3.94 -4.74
CA ALA A 99 -13.96 5.03 -3.92
C ALA A 99 -13.74 6.43 -4.54
N THR A 100 -12.81 6.59 -5.48
CA THR A 100 -12.51 7.87 -6.15
C THR A 100 -13.20 8.02 -7.50
N ASP A 101 -14.04 7.04 -7.90
CA ASP A 101 -14.71 6.98 -9.21
C ASP A 101 -13.74 7.20 -10.39
N SER A 102 -12.54 6.64 -10.27
CA SER A 102 -11.53 6.63 -11.33
C SER A 102 -12.02 5.83 -12.55
N HIS A 103 -11.45 6.12 -13.72
CA HIS A 103 -11.71 5.41 -14.98
C HIS A 103 -11.42 3.89 -14.94
N GLY A 104 -10.85 3.37 -13.83
CA GLY A 104 -10.64 1.93 -13.60
C GLY A 104 -9.36 1.40 -14.20
N GLU A 105 -8.42 2.28 -14.52
CA GLU A 105 -7.16 1.93 -15.16
C GLU A 105 -6.28 1.04 -14.26
N LEU A 106 -6.30 1.25 -12.93
CA LEU A 106 -5.54 0.40 -12.00
C LEU A 106 -6.21 -0.97 -11.84
N TYR A 107 -7.54 -1.04 -11.88
CA TYR A 107 -8.28 -2.30 -11.93
C TYR A 107 -7.89 -3.11 -13.18
N ASP A 108 -7.84 -2.51 -14.35
CA ASP A 108 -7.41 -3.18 -15.58
C ASP A 108 -5.92 -3.56 -15.55
N ALA A 109 -5.09 -2.73 -14.93
CA ALA A 109 -3.67 -3.02 -14.73
C ALA A 109 -3.45 -4.24 -13.82
N SER A 110 -4.30 -4.41 -12.80
CA SER A 110 -4.23 -5.52 -11.84
C SER A 110 -4.66 -6.87 -12.41
N SER A 111 -5.31 -6.90 -13.59
CA SER A 111 -5.66 -8.11 -14.34
C SER A 111 -6.36 -9.16 -13.47
N ASP A 112 -6.00 -10.44 -13.56
CA ASP A 112 -6.67 -11.52 -12.83
C ASP A 112 -6.38 -11.49 -11.32
N ALA A 113 -5.27 -10.90 -10.87
CA ALA A 113 -5.04 -10.66 -9.45
C ALA A 113 -6.04 -9.66 -8.86
N GLY A 114 -6.40 -8.62 -9.62
CA GLY A 114 -7.43 -7.67 -9.22
C GLY A 114 -8.76 -8.34 -8.91
N LYS A 115 -9.24 -9.16 -9.85
CA LYS A 115 -10.50 -9.91 -9.72
C LYS A 115 -10.51 -10.86 -8.53
N LYS A 116 -9.34 -11.38 -8.13
CA LYS A 116 -9.19 -12.26 -6.96
C LYS A 116 -9.32 -11.48 -5.65
N PHE A 117 -8.81 -10.25 -5.60
CA PHE A 117 -8.72 -9.48 -4.36
C PHE A 117 -9.90 -8.54 -4.14
N TYR A 118 -10.45 -7.96 -5.19
CA TYR A 118 -11.50 -6.96 -5.10
C TYR A 118 -12.48 -7.06 -6.26
N ARG A 119 -13.77 -6.92 -5.96
CA ARG A 119 -14.81 -6.76 -6.98
C ARG A 119 -15.16 -5.28 -7.07
N ARG A 120 -15.07 -4.70 -8.26
CA ARG A 120 -15.46 -3.30 -8.51
C ARG A 120 -16.89 -3.04 -8.04
N GLY A 121 -17.11 -1.96 -7.30
CA GLY A 121 -18.38 -1.62 -6.67
C GLY A 121 -18.63 -2.24 -5.29
N ASP A 122 -17.79 -3.16 -4.79
CA ASP A 122 -18.00 -3.81 -3.49
C ASP A 122 -17.98 -2.81 -2.32
N PHE A 123 -17.19 -1.73 -2.42
CA PHE A 123 -17.20 -0.65 -1.43
C PHE A 123 -18.58 0.02 -1.36
N SER A 124 -19.17 0.39 -2.50
CA SER A 124 -20.51 0.99 -2.56
C SER A 124 -21.60 0.03 -2.11
N GLU A 125 -21.51 -1.25 -2.49
CA GLU A 125 -22.44 -2.31 -2.06
C GLU A 125 -22.35 -2.62 -0.55
N SER A 126 -21.18 -2.38 0.06
CA SER A 126 -20.96 -2.67 1.49
C SER A 126 -21.75 -1.76 2.45
N LEU A 127 -22.30 -0.64 1.95
CA LEU A 127 -23.00 0.39 2.72
C LEU A 127 -22.22 0.91 3.94
N MET A 128 -20.89 0.81 3.91
CA MET A 128 -20.04 1.28 5.00
C MET A 128 -19.96 2.81 5.02
N ALA A 129 -19.97 3.37 6.23
CA ALA A 129 -20.05 4.82 6.42
C ALA A 129 -18.84 5.61 5.86
N ASN A 130 -17.69 4.97 5.68
CA ASN A 130 -16.53 5.55 5.01
C ASN A 130 -15.48 4.49 4.64
N LEU A 131 -14.57 4.90 3.75
CA LEU A 131 -13.45 4.11 3.25
C LEU A 131 -12.56 3.56 4.37
N ASP A 132 -12.21 4.37 5.38
CA ASP A 132 -11.34 3.92 6.48
C ASP A 132 -11.93 2.72 7.24
N ILE A 133 -13.25 2.69 7.44
CA ILE A 133 -13.92 1.54 8.08
C ILE A 133 -13.86 0.31 7.18
N TYR A 134 -14.05 0.49 5.87
CA TYR A 134 -13.95 -0.62 4.91
C TYR A 134 -12.54 -1.20 4.89
N LEU A 135 -11.52 -0.36 4.74
CA LEU A 135 -10.11 -0.78 4.73
C LEU A 135 -9.79 -1.62 5.98
N LEU A 136 -10.13 -1.11 7.17
CA LEU A 136 -9.82 -1.80 8.44
C LEU A 136 -10.61 -3.11 8.63
N LYS A 137 -11.83 -3.22 8.09
CA LYS A 137 -12.68 -4.41 8.28
C LYS A 137 -12.48 -5.47 7.20
N LYS A 138 -12.18 -5.08 5.97
CA LYS A 138 -12.22 -5.96 4.78
C LYS A 138 -10.85 -6.19 4.16
N VAL A 139 -9.92 -5.26 4.31
CA VAL A 139 -8.62 -5.28 3.63
C VAL A 139 -7.50 -5.60 4.61
N GLY A 140 -7.38 -4.84 5.70
CA GLY A 140 -6.31 -5.01 6.66
C GLY A 140 -6.08 -3.85 7.60
N LEU A 141 -5.10 -4.03 8.48
CA LEU A 141 -4.63 -2.99 9.39
C LEU A 141 -3.58 -2.12 8.71
N PHE A 142 -3.87 -0.84 8.64
CA PHE A 142 -3.01 0.16 8.03
C PHE A 142 -2.69 1.24 9.08
N PRO A 143 -1.42 1.47 9.44
CA PRO A 143 -1.06 2.45 10.47
C PRO A 143 -1.58 3.86 10.17
N ASP A 144 -1.49 4.29 8.92
CA ASP A 144 -1.96 5.60 8.48
C ASP A 144 -3.49 5.75 8.64
N VAL A 145 -4.26 4.70 8.34
CA VAL A 145 -5.72 4.69 8.54
C VAL A 145 -6.07 4.75 10.03
N LEU A 146 -5.33 4.04 10.89
CA LEU A 146 -5.50 4.12 12.34
C LEU A 146 -5.20 5.53 12.86
N GLU A 147 -4.08 6.12 12.43
CA GLU A 147 -3.72 7.49 12.77
C GLU A 147 -4.79 8.49 12.35
N ARG A 148 -5.36 8.37 11.13
CA ARG A 148 -6.46 9.24 10.67
C ARG A 148 -7.68 9.13 11.58
N LYS A 149 -8.07 7.91 11.98
CA LYS A 149 -9.21 7.73 12.88
C LYS A 149 -8.96 8.31 14.27
N VAL A 150 -7.75 8.14 14.79
CA VAL A 150 -7.33 8.70 16.08
C VAL A 150 -7.34 10.23 16.02
N LYS A 151 -6.75 10.84 14.97
CA LYS A 151 -6.75 12.29 14.76
C LYS A 151 -8.16 12.86 14.67
N ARG A 152 -9.04 12.24 13.88
CA ARG A 152 -10.45 12.64 13.76
C ARG A 152 -11.19 12.57 15.10
N HIS A 153 -10.88 11.58 15.94
CA HIS A 153 -11.45 11.51 17.27
C HIS A 153 -11.01 12.69 18.14
N PHE A 154 -9.72 13.03 18.13
CA PHE A 154 -9.19 14.19 18.85
C PHE A 154 -9.83 15.51 18.38
N GLU A 155 -9.97 15.71 17.06
CA GLU A 155 -10.60 16.90 16.50
C GLU A 155 -12.06 17.05 16.96
N LEU A 156 -12.84 15.96 16.93
CA LEU A 156 -14.23 15.97 17.39
C LEU A 156 -14.35 16.26 18.90
N CYS A 157 -13.41 15.76 19.71
CA CYS A 157 -13.36 16.07 21.14
C CYS A 157 -13.05 17.54 21.38
N ILE A 158 -12.10 18.12 20.64
CA ILE A 158 -11.76 19.56 20.74
C ILE A 158 -12.97 20.42 20.37
N ILE A 159 -13.66 20.10 19.27
CA ILE A 159 -14.86 20.83 18.83
C ILE A 159 -15.97 20.78 19.91
N LYS A 160 -16.25 19.59 20.46
CA LYS A 160 -17.24 19.45 21.53
C LYS A 160 -16.88 20.22 22.78
N LEU A 161 -15.60 20.31 23.13
CA LEU A 161 -15.15 21.14 24.25
C LEU A 161 -15.38 22.62 23.92
N SER A 162 -15.05 23.08 22.71
CA SER A 162 -15.32 24.48 22.34
C SER A 162 -16.81 24.85 22.38
N GLU A 163 -17.73 23.94 22.02
CA GLU A 163 -19.18 24.15 22.11
C GLU A 163 -19.74 24.09 23.55
N LEU A 164 -18.98 23.53 24.51
CA LEU A 164 -19.36 23.48 25.92
C LEU A 164 -18.83 24.67 26.72
N TYR A 165 -17.82 25.36 26.20
CA TYR A 165 -17.13 26.46 26.88
C TYR A 165 -17.35 27.84 26.20
N PHE A 166 -18.14 27.91 25.13
CA PHE A 166 -18.67 29.11 24.49
C PHE A 166 -20.15 28.93 24.15
#